data_AF-A0A972SAS8-F1
#
_entry.id   AF-A0A972SAS8-F1
#
_cell.length_a   1.000
_cell.length_b   1.000
_cell.length_c   1.000
_cell.angle_alpha   90.00
_cell.angle_beta   90.00
_cell.angle_gamma   90.00
#
_symmetry.space_group_name_H-M   'P 1'
#
loop_
_entity.id
_entity.type
_entity.pdbx_description
1 polymer ?
#
loop_
_entity_poly.entity_id
_entity_poly.type
_entity_poly.pdbx_seq_one_letter_code
_entity_poly.pdbx_strand_id
1 'polypeptide(L)'
;MRSFKKQSFVILAAALLALVACRLPGASAPTPIVFPTPNLTMTALYNPDQGIPPTATPVLLFPSATPGTTVQQPSPTAAPVLIPTVTPTPEATATARPATRPGPVVKAPLMWVAPNNIDGNLGDWHNDVTYPINNVVYGAANYTGASDVSGEFRIGWDYRALYIGVRVIDDHVVQTQHGAYIYKGDDVEVQLDTDLYGDFYVNAITADDYQLGFSPGVPPGTSPEAYLWYPSGKAGVPAGVQVGVAMLSNGYVLEIAIPWSVLGIKPRKGMEMGFAISISDNDNATLAVQQTMVSNDPYRKLTDPTTWGTLVFYDPGK
;
A
#
# COMPACT_ATOMS: atom_id res chain seq x y z
N MET A 1 -17.19 -71.29 -24.81
CA MET A 1 -17.29 -70.01 -24.05
C MET A 1 -15.92 -69.38 -23.69
N ARG A 2 -14.91 -69.37 -24.59
CA ARG A 2 -13.60 -68.71 -24.33
C ARG A 2 -13.13 -67.71 -25.41
N SER A 3 -13.87 -67.56 -26.51
CA SER A 3 -13.48 -66.71 -27.64
C SER A 3 -14.04 -65.28 -27.58
N PHE A 4 -15.23 -65.08 -27.00
CA PHE A 4 -15.90 -63.77 -26.98
C PHE A 4 -15.25 -62.72 -26.05
N LYS A 5 -14.48 -63.12 -25.03
CA LYS A 5 -13.86 -62.17 -24.08
C LYS A 5 -12.61 -61.46 -24.61
N LYS A 6 -11.95 -61.99 -25.65
CA LYS A 6 -10.74 -61.35 -26.21
C LYS A 6 -11.07 -60.27 -27.25
N GLN A 7 -12.18 -60.38 -27.97
CA GLN A 7 -12.58 -59.36 -28.95
C GLN A 7 -13.13 -58.08 -28.30
N SER A 8 -13.80 -58.18 -27.15
CA SER A 8 -14.30 -57.01 -26.42
C SER A 8 -13.17 -56.17 -25.78
N PHE A 9 -12.03 -56.77 -25.44
CA PHE A 9 -10.90 -56.06 -24.85
C PHE A 9 -10.06 -55.26 -25.87
N VAL A 10 -10.01 -55.73 -27.12
CA VAL A 10 -9.26 -55.04 -28.19
C VAL A 10 -10.02 -53.83 -28.72
N ILE A 11 -11.36 -53.88 -28.73
CA ILE A 11 -12.21 -52.75 -29.17
C ILE A 11 -12.26 -51.65 -28.09
N LEU A 12 -12.24 -51.99 -26.80
CA LEU A 12 -12.21 -51.01 -25.71
C LEU A 12 -10.86 -50.28 -25.61
N ALA A 13 -9.75 -50.96 -25.92
CA ALA A 13 -8.42 -50.35 -25.94
C ALA A 13 -8.21 -49.39 -27.14
N ALA A 14 -8.86 -49.65 -28.28
CA ALA A 14 -8.82 -48.76 -29.44
C ALA A 14 -9.68 -47.49 -29.25
N ALA A 15 -10.76 -47.57 -28.47
CA ALA A 15 -11.58 -46.41 -28.10
C ALA A 15 -10.91 -45.50 -27.05
N LEU A 16 -10.03 -46.06 -26.19
CA LEU A 16 -9.32 -45.30 -25.16
C LEU A 16 -8.08 -44.55 -25.70
N LEU A 17 -7.53 -44.94 -26.86
CA LEU A 17 -6.43 -44.22 -27.52
C LEU A 17 -6.89 -43.05 -28.40
N ALA A 18 -8.19 -42.93 -28.69
CA ALA A 18 -8.75 -41.89 -29.55
C ALA A 18 -9.16 -40.60 -28.81
N LEU A 19 -9.05 -40.56 -27.47
CA LEU A 19 -9.39 -39.38 -26.65
C LEU A 19 -8.16 -38.53 -26.25
N VAL A 20 -6.96 -38.85 -26.75
CA VAL A 20 -5.71 -38.09 -26.51
C VAL A 20 -5.27 -37.25 -27.74
N ALA A 21 -6.08 -37.17 -28.78
CA ALA A 21 -5.78 -36.39 -29.98
C ALA A 21 -6.79 -35.26 -30.23
N CYS A 22 -6.81 -34.26 -29.36
CA CYS A 22 -7.36 -32.95 -29.74
C CYS A 22 -6.40 -32.23 -30.69
N ARG A 23 -6.42 -32.62 -31.97
CA ARG A 23 -6.05 -31.72 -33.08
C ARG A 23 -7.20 -31.72 -34.07
N LEU A 24 -8.19 -30.85 -33.83
CA LEU A 24 -9.21 -30.54 -34.84
C LEU A 24 -8.50 -29.95 -36.08
N PRO A 25 -8.66 -30.53 -37.28
CA PRO A 25 -8.33 -29.85 -38.51
C PRO A 25 -9.38 -28.77 -38.75
N GLY A 26 -9.03 -27.49 -38.61
CA GLY A 26 -9.92 -26.36 -38.94
C GLY A 26 -9.95 -25.19 -37.95
N ALA A 27 -9.28 -25.28 -36.80
CA ALA A 27 -9.09 -24.12 -35.93
C ALA A 27 -7.79 -23.39 -36.31
N SER A 28 -7.92 -22.19 -36.87
CA SER A 28 -6.81 -21.26 -37.07
C SER A 28 -6.13 -20.95 -35.74
N ALA A 29 -4.79 -20.98 -35.72
CA ALA A 29 -4.00 -20.62 -34.54
C ALA A 29 -4.43 -19.23 -34.03
N PRO A 30 -4.49 -19.01 -32.70
CA PRO A 30 -4.77 -17.69 -32.17
C PRO A 30 -3.71 -16.72 -32.67
N THR A 31 -4.16 -15.62 -33.27
CA THR A 31 -3.32 -14.56 -33.80
C THR A 31 -2.39 -14.07 -32.68
N PRO A 32 -1.07 -13.95 -32.92
CA PRO A 32 -0.17 -13.38 -31.93
C PRO A 32 -0.62 -11.95 -31.61
N ILE A 33 -0.96 -11.67 -30.36
CA ILE A 33 -1.17 -10.30 -29.90
C ILE A 33 0.21 -9.65 -29.86
N VAL A 34 0.49 -8.80 -30.84
CA VAL A 34 1.65 -7.93 -30.86
C VAL A 34 1.35 -6.75 -29.94
N PHE A 35 1.99 -6.70 -28.77
CA PHE A 35 2.04 -5.48 -27.99
C PHE A 35 2.99 -4.50 -28.68
N PRO A 36 2.58 -3.26 -29.01
CA PRO A 36 3.53 -2.23 -29.37
C PRO A 36 4.33 -1.87 -28.11
N THR A 37 5.61 -2.23 -28.09
CA THR A 37 6.57 -1.65 -27.15
C THR A 37 6.79 -0.18 -27.55
N PRO A 38 6.60 0.80 -26.65
CA PRO A 38 7.12 2.14 -26.88
C PRO A 38 8.63 2.10 -26.65
N ASN A 39 9.37 1.75 -27.70
CA ASN A 39 10.80 2.01 -27.78
C ASN A 39 10.99 3.49 -28.14
N LEU A 40 11.00 4.36 -27.13
CA LEU A 40 11.47 5.73 -27.30
C LEU A 40 12.83 5.88 -26.62
N THR A 41 13.82 5.89 -27.50
CA THR A 41 15.23 6.22 -27.32
C THR A 41 15.42 7.55 -26.60
N MET A 42 15.85 7.52 -25.33
CA MET A 42 16.57 8.65 -24.72
C MET A 42 18.04 8.56 -25.13
N THR A 43 18.35 9.07 -26.32
CA THR A 43 19.73 9.41 -26.72
C THR A 43 19.69 10.73 -27.47
N ALA A 44 19.60 11.82 -26.72
CA ALA A 44 19.83 13.18 -27.23
C ALA A 44 20.02 14.17 -26.07
N LEU A 45 21.06 14.00 -25.25
CA LEU A 45 21.59 15.06 -24.39
C LEU A 45 23.12 14.88 -24.25
N TYR A 46 23.81 14.95 -25.38
CA TYR A 46 25.23 15.26 -25.43
C TYR A 46 25.50 16.06 -26.70
N ASN A 47 25.51 17.39 -26.57
CA ASN A 47 26.03 18.28 -27.59
C ASN A 47 27.18 19.08 -26.95
N PRO A 48 28.45 18.72 -27.19
CA PRO A 48 29.58 19.46 -26.70
C PRO A 48 30.06 20.39 -27.81
N ASP A 49 29.40 21.53 -28.03
CA ASP A 49 29.98 22.65 -28.79
C ASP A 49 29.04 23.85 -28.76
N GLN A 50 29.25 24.75 -27.80
CA GLN A 50 29.02 26.18 -27.95
C GLN A 50 30.07 26.90 -27.09
N GLY A 51 31.18 27.27 -27.72
CA GLY A 51 32.20 28.12 -27.12
C GLY A 51 31.73 29.57 -27.03
N ILE A 52 31.74 30.13 -25.82
CA ILE A 52 31.71 31.59 -25.58
C ILE A 52 32.65 31.87 -24.38
N PRO A 53 33.55 32.88 -24.47
CA PRO A 53 34.79 32.95 -23.69
C PRO A 53 34.65 33.47 -22.24
N PRO A 54 35.62 33.14 -21.36
CA PRO A 54 35.70 33.69 -20.01
C PRO A 54 36.56 34.96 -19.99
N THR A 55 36.01 36.15 -19.69
CA THR A 55 36.81 37.28 -19.18
C THR A 55 35.92 38.32 -18.49
N ALA A 56 36.06 38.45 -17.17
CA ALA A 56 35.98 39.74 -16.49
C ALA A 56 36.79 39.67 -15.20
N THR A 57 37.96 40.30 -15.24
CA THR A 57 38.91 40.55 -14.16
C THR A 57 38.26 41.37 -13.03
N PRO A 58 38.62 41.14 -11.74
CA PRO A 58 38.09 41.93 -10.64
C PRO A 58 38.66 43.35 -10.62
N VAL A 59 37.80 44.35 -10.32
CA VAL A 59 38.21 45.73 -10.08
C VAL A 59 38.65 45.88 -8.63
N LEU A 60 39.93 46.19 -8.42
CA LEU A 60 40.51 46.68 -7.18
C LEU A 60 40.55 48.22 -7.25
N LEU A 61 39.91 48.90 -6.30
CA LEU A 61 40.13 50.32 -6.04
C LEU A 61 40.45 50.55 -4.56
N PHE A 62 41.62 51.15 -4.35
CA PHE A 62 42.24 51.49 -3.07
C PHE A 62 41.56 52.67 -2.37
N PRO A 63 41.75 52.85 -1.04
CA PRO A 63 41.24 54.00 -0.29
C PRO A 63 42.23 55.17 -0.27
N SER A 64 41.72 56.40 -0.37
CA SER A 64 42.33 57.61 0.22
C SER A 64 41.48 58.86 -0.03
N ALA A 65 41.01 59.51 1.04
CA ALA A 65 41.41 60.88 1.42
C ALA A 65 40.58 61.42 2.60
N THR A 66 41.31 62.09 3.47
CA THR A 66 41.11 62.83 4.73
C THR A 66 39.89 63.80 4.77
N PRO A 67 39.41 64.21 5.97
CA PRO A 67 38.14 64.92 6.16
C PRO A 67 38.26 66.43 5.94
N GLY A 68 37.24 67.00 5.27
CA GLY A 68 37.00 68.44 5.21
C GLY A 68 35.81 68.83 6.07
N THR A 69 36.06 69.55 7.15
CA THR A 69 35.11 70.44 7.82
C THR A 69 34.71 71.57 6.86
N THR A 70 33.46 72.03 6.85
CA THR A 70 33.02 73.36 7.37
C THR A 70 31.52 73.64 7.05
N VAL A 71 30.88 74.31 8.02
CA VAL A 71 29.66 75.16 7.99
C VAL A 71 28.28 74.49 8.01
N GLN A 72 27.65 74.49 9.20
CA GLN A 72 26.21 74.40 9.37
C GLN A 72 25.52 75.67 8.83
N GLN A 73 24.55 75.48 7.94
CA GLN A 73 23.55 76.47 7.56
C GLN A 73 22.25 76.17 8.33
N PRO A 74 21.57 77.15 8.96
CA PRO A 74 20.33 76.90 9.70
C PRO A 74 19.17 76.50 8.77
N SER A 75 18.43 75.48 9.21
CA SER A 75 17.29 74.84 8.54
C SER A 75 16.15 75.79 8.17
N PRO A 76 15.46 75.54 7.03
CA PRO A 76 14.08 75.97 6.86
C PRO A 76 13.13 75.07 7.67
N THR A 77 12.14 75.69 8.30
CA THR A 77 11.03 75.07 9.03
C THR A 77 10.35 73.98 8.20
N ALA A 78 10.32 72.74 8.72
CA ALA A 78 9.64 71.62 8.07
C ALA A 78 8.11 71.80 8.12
N ALA A 79 7.46 71.64 6.97
CA ALA A 79 6.01 71.48 6.86
C ALA A 79 5.55 70.18 7.57
N PRO A 80 4.31 70.10 8.06
CA PRO A 80 3.81 68.91 8.75
C PRO A 80 3.84 67.69 7.82
N VAL A 81 4.57 66.65 8.23
CA VAL A 81 4.59 65.34 7.56
C VAL A 81 3.26 64.65 7.86
N LEU A 82 2.47 64.38 6.81
CA LEU A 82 1.30 63.50 6.91
C LEU A 82 1.80 62.09 7.24
N ILE A 83 1.41 61.57 8.41
CA ILE A 83 1.70 60.19 8.81
C ILE A 83 0.89 59.28 7.86
N PRO A 84 1.52 58.38 7.08
CA PRO A 84 0.76 57.41 6.31
C PRO A 84 0.01 56.49 7.27
N THR A 85 -1.31 56.40 7.10
CA THR A 85 -2.16 55.41 7.77
C THR A 85 -1.60 54.03 7.47
N VAL A 86 -1.08 53.35 8.49
CA VAL A 86 -0.71 51.94 8.39
C VAL A 86 -1.96 51.15 8.01
N THR A 87 -1.99 50.64 6.78
CA THR A 87 -2.99 49.65 6.37
C THR A 87 -2.76 48.44 7.27
N PRO A 88 -3.78 47.91 7.97
CA PRO A 88 -3.59 46.73 8.77
C PRO A 88 -3.09 45.60 7.86
N THR A 89 -1.90 45.09 8.17
CA THR A 89 -1.40 43.83 7.62
C THR A 89 -2.51 42.79 7.79
N PRO A 90 -2.92 42.07 6.73
CA PRO A 90 -3.93 41.04 6.87
C PRO A 90 -3.45 40.07 7.94
N GLU A 91 -4.27 39.95 8.99
CA GLU A 91 -4.12 39.00 10.07
C GLU A 91 -3.93 37.61 9.46
N ALA A 92 -2.88 36.90 9.90
CA ALA A 92 -2.58 35.57 9.41
C ALA A 92 -3.84 34.71 9.51
N THR A 93 -4.36 34.29 8.35
CA THR A 93 -5.50 33.39 8.23
C THR A 93 -5.31 32.25 9.23
N ALA A 94 -6.30 32.07 10.10
CA ALA A 94 -6.36 30.96 11.05
C ALA A 94 -5.89 29.67 10.37
N THR A 95 -4.89 29.03 10.96
CA THR A 95 -4.33 27.75 10.51
C THR A 95 -5.50 26.80 10.24
N ALA A 96 -5.78 26.51 8.97
CA ALA A 96 -6.83 25.57 8.60
C ALA A 96 -6.56 24.27 9.38
N ARG A 97 -7.58 23.76 10.08
CA ARG A 97 -7.49 22.45 10.73
C ARG A 97 -6.97 21.44 9.69
N PRO A 98 -5.99 20.59 10.03
CA PRO A 98 -5.49 19.60 9.08
C PRO A 98 -6.64 18.82 8.47
N ALA A 99 -6.61 18.66 7.15
CA ALA A 99 -7.60 17.85 6.46
C ALA A 99 -7.53 16.42 6.99
N THR A 100 -8.68 15.85 7.32
CA THR A 100 -8.79 14.46 7.81
C THR A 100 -9.44 13.60 6.74
N ARG A 101 -8.97 12.36 6.58
CA ARG A 101 -9.64 11.37 5.71
C ARG A 101 -11.06 11.07 6.24
N PRO A 102 -12.00 10.66 5.38
CA PRO A 102 -13.37 10.32 5.78
C PRO A 102 -13.46 8.98 6.51
N GLY A 103 -12.46 8.10 6.32
CA GLY A 103 -12.38 6.79 6.95
C GLY A 103 -11.98 6.81 8.44
N PRO A 104 -11.90 5.63 9.07
CA PRO A 104 -11.53 5.50 10.48
C PRO A 104 -10.13 6.04 10.78
N VAL A 105 -9.92 6.50 12.02
CA VAL A 105 -8.59 6.79 12.55
C VAL A 105 -8.12 5.61 13.40
N VAL A 106 -7.05 4.97 12.96
CA VAL A 106 -6.38 3.85 13.63
C VAL A 106 -5.13 4.40 14.31
N LYS A 107 -4.93 4.08 15.58
CA LYS A 107 -3.73 4.50 16.34
C LYS A 107 -2.84 3.29 16.58
N ALA A 108 -1.58 3.39 16.15
CA ALA A 108 -0.54 2.40 16.42
C ALA A 108 0.43 2.90 17.50
N PRO A 109 0.51 2.24 18.68
CA PRO A 109 1.51 2.56 19.69
C PRO A 109 2.92 2.10 19.27
N LEU A 110 3.92 2.83 19.75
CA LEU A 110 5.30 2.38 19.79
C LEU A 110 5.39 1.14 20.69
N MET A 111 5.93 0.04 20.16
CA MET A 111 6.17 -1.20 20.87
C MET A 111 7.59 -1.19 21.44
N TRP A 112 7.70 -1.07 22.77
CA TRP A 112 8.99 -1.15 23.47
C TRP A 112 9.57 -2.58 23.48
N VAL A 113 8.68 -3.56 23.38
CA VAL A 113 8.98 -4.98 23.20
C VAL A 113 8.19 -5.40 21.98
N ALA A 114 8.88 -5.70 20.89
CA ALA A 114 8.26 -6.29 19.70
C ALA A 114 7.78 -7.71 20.01
N PRO A 115 6.80 -8.25 19.26
CA PRO A 115 6.45 -9.66 19.35
C PRO A 115 7.71 -10.53 19.19
N ASN A 116 7.84 -11.53 20.05
CA ASN A 116 9.06 -12.33 20.15
C ASN A 116 9.28 -13.18 18.89
N ASN A 117 8.18 -13.73 18.37
CA ASN A 117 8.12 -14.50 17.13
C ASN A 117 6.91 -14.03 16.33
N ILE A 118 7.01 -14.10 15.01
CA ILE A 118 5.88 -13.87 14.12
C ILE A 118 5.32 -15.24 13.77
N ASP A 119 4.42 -15.75 14.61
CA ASP A 119 3.95 -17.15 14.59
C ASP A 119 2.42 -17.29 14.59
N GLY A 120 1.68 -16.19 14.64
CA GLY A 120 0.21 -16.20 14.64
C GLY A 120 -0.38 -16.27 16.05
N ASN A 121 0.43 -16.18 17.11
CA ASN A 121 -0.02 -16.13 18.49
C ASN A 121 0.07 -14.70 19.04
N LEU A 122 -1.06 -14.01 19.14
CA LEU A 122 -1.11 -12.64 19.66
C LEU A 122 -0.98 -12.54 21.20
N GLY A 123 -0.61 -13.61 21.90
CA GLY A 123 -0.54 -13.66 23.36
C GLY A 123 0.59 -12.84 23.98
N ASP A 124 1.62 -12.50 23.21
CA ASP A 124 2.73 -11.65 23.64
C ASP A 124 2.55 -10.16 23.26
N TRP A 125 1.42 -9.82 22.62
CA TRP A 125 1.09 -8.43 22.33
C TRP A 125 0.66 -7.69 23.59
N HIS A 126 1.29 -6.55 23.85
CA HIS A 126 1.04 -5.71 25.02
C HIS A 126 0.08 -4.54 24.76
N ASN A 127 -0.55 -4.47 23.58
CA ASN A 127 -1.63 -3.54 23.29
C ASN A 127 -2.99 -4.27 23.28
N ASP A 128 -3.97 -3.69 23.96
CA ASP A 128 -5.31 -4.27 24.06
C ASP A 128 -6.31 -3.66 23.08
N VAL A 129 -5.90 -2.62 22.34
CA VAL A 129 -6.79 -1.93 21.39
C VAL A 129 -6.93 -2.77 20.12
N THR A 130 -8.14 -3.27 19.88
CA THR A 130 -8.55 -3.89 18.62
C THR A 130 -9.44 -2.97 17.80
N TYR A 131 -9.41 -3.15 16.49
CA TYR A 131 -10.24 -2.43 15.53
C TYR A 131 -11.02 -3.45 14.67
N PRO A 132 -12.32 -3.24 14.42
CA PRO A 132 -13.12 -4.20 13.67
C PRO A 132 -12.84 -4.15 12.16
N ILE A 133 -13.04 -5.28 11.49
CA ILE A 133 -13.05 -5.46 10.03
C ILE A 133 -14.40 -6.11 9.69
N ASN A 134 -15.42 -5.30 9.43
CA ASN A 134 -16.81 -5.77 9.32
C ASN A 134 -17.70 -4.98 8.36
N ASN A 135 -17.14 -4.03 7.61
CA ASN A 135 -17.89 -3.30 6.59
C ASN A 135 -17.77 -4.02 5.26
N VAL A 136 -18.88 -4.49 4.69
CA VAL A 136 -18.87 -5.15 3.38
C VAL A 136 -18.61 -4.12 2.29
N VAL A 137 -17.50 -4.29 1.56
CA VAL A 137 -17.04 -3.36 0.51
C VAL A 137 -17.02 -4.00 -0.88
N TYR A 138 -17.19 -5.32 -0.97
CA TYR A 138 -17.38 -6.06 -2.22
C TYR A 138 -18.25 -7.30 -1.95
N GLY A 139 -19.03 -7.73 -2.94
CA GLY A 139 -19.73 -9.01 -2.86
C GLY A 139 -20.91 -9.07 -1.89
N ALA A 140 -21.57 -7.94 -1.59
CA ALA A 140 -22.64 -7.88 -0.59
C ALA A 140 -23.83 -8.83 -0.81
N ALA A 141 -24.02 -9.36 -2.02
CA ALA A 141 -25.02 -10.38 -2.31
C ALA A 141 -24.63 -11.80 -1.83
N ASN A 142 -23.34 -12.05 -1.61
CA ASN A 142 -22.81 -13.31 -1.11
C ASN A 142 -22.66 -13.31 0.42
N TYR A 143 -22.49 -12.13 1.03
CA TYR A 143 -22.31 -11.99 2.48
C TYR A 143 -23.50 -12.51 3.29
N THR A 144 -23.29 -13.51 4.14
CA THR A 144 -24.35 -14.11 4.96
C THR A 144 -24.33 -13.71 6.44
N GLY A 145 -23.32 -12.97 6.90
CA GLY A 145 -23.25 -12.40 8.25
C GLY A 145 -21.86 -12.46 8.86
N ALA A 146 -21.69 -12.02 10.12
CA ALA A 146 -20.35 -11.95 10.72
C ALA A 146 -19.65 -13.31 10.93
N SER A 147 -20.42 -14.42 10.85
CA SER A 147 -19.88 -15.77 10.90
C SER A 147 -19.39 -16.28 9.54
N ASP A 148 -19.84 -15.65 8.46
CA ASP A 148 -19.41 -15.85 7.07
C ASP A 148 -17.98 -15.32 6.93
N VAL A 149 -17.83 -13.99 7.05
CA VAL A 149 -16.52 -13.35 7.16
C VAL A 149 -16.59 -12.12 8.05
N SER A 150 -15.68 -12.04 9.02
CA SER A 150 -15.41 -10.82 9.78
C SER A 150 -14.02 -10.88 10.40
N GLY A 151 -13.57 -9.79 11.00
CA GLY A 151 -12.35 -9.85 11.78
C GLY A 151 -12.15 -8.68 12.71
N GLU A 152 -11.04 -8.76 13.42
CA GLU A 152 -10.49 -7.65 14.18
C GLU A 152 -8.98 -7.65 14.04
N PHE A 153 -8.36 -6.49 14.18
CA PHE A 153 -6.92 -6.37 14.15
C PHE A 153 -6.37 -5.52 15.29
N ARG A 154 -5.14 -5.83 15.66
CA ARG A 154 -4.24 -5.01 16.49
C ARG A 154 -3.12 -4.51 15.62
N ILE A 155 -2.59 -3.34 15.94
CA ILE A 155 -1.50 -2.73 15.19
C ILE A 155 -0.54 -2.04 16.13
N GLY A 156 0.75 -2.11 15.83
CA GLY A 156 1.81 -1.48 16.60
C GLY A 156 3.02 -1.23 15.70
N TRP A 157 3.97 -0.42 16.17
CA TRP A 157 5.15 -0.11 15.38
C TRP A 157 6.39 -0.03 16.27
N ASP A 158 7.55 -0.32 15.70
CA ASP A 158 8.85 0.04 16.27
C ASP A 158 9.75 0.65 15.19
N TYR A 159 11.02 0.88 15.48
CA TYR A 159 11.95 1.43 14.49
C TYR A 159 12.36 0.45 13.39
N ARG A 160 11.91 -0.81 13.44
CA ARG A 160 12.25 -1.89 12.52
C ARG A 160 11.09 -2.24 11.59
N ALA A 161 9.87 -2.34 12.12
CA ALA A 161 8.70 -2.76 11.36
C ALA A 161 7.37 -2.13 11.84
N LEU A 162 6.38 -2.19 10.96
CA LEU A 162 4.97 -2.14 11.31
C LEU A 162 4.49 -3.56 11.62
N TYR A 163 3.84 -3.73 12.77
CA TYR A 163 3.29 -5.01 13.22
C TYR A 163 1.77 -4.99 13.13
N ILE A 164 1.18 -6.04 12.57
CA ILE A 164 -0.28 -6.20 12.47
C ILE A 164 -0.65 -7.62 12.90
N GLY A 165 -1.53 -7.74 13.88
CA GLY A 165 -2.13 -9.01 14.29
C GLY A 165 -3.60 -9.02 13.91
N VAL A 166 -4.04 -9.99 13.13
CA VAL A 166 -5.41 -10.05 12.59
C VAL A 166 -6.05 -11.36 13.00
N ARG A 167 -7.20 -11.30 13.67
CA ARG A 167 -8.03 -12.45 13.95
C ARG A 167 -9.21 -12.43 12.98
N VAL A 168 -9.24 -13.41 12.09
CA VAL A 168 -10.28 -13.60 11.08
C VAL A 168 -11.27 -14.65 11.58
N ILE A 169 -12.54 -14.33 11.44
CA ILE A 169 -13.67 -15.25 11.53
C ILE A 169 -14.09 -15.58 10.10
N ASP A 170 -14.16 -16.86 9.81
CA ASP A 170 -14.42 -17.40 8.48
C ASP A 170 -14.96 -18.83 8.65
N ASP A 171 -16.11 -19.14 8.05
CA ASP A 171 -16.73 -20.47 8.14
C ASP A 171 -16.13 -21.48 7.17
N HIS A 172 -15.53 -21.06 6.05
CA HIS A 172 -14.78 -21.91 5.13
C HIS A 172 -13.51 -21.26 4.58
N VAL A 173 -12.42 -21.42 5.33
CA VAL A 173 -11.09 -21.02 4.83
C VAL A 173 -10.67 -21.88 3.63
N VAL A 174 -10.75 -21.29 2.45
CA VAL A 174 -10.26 -21.75 1.15
C VAL A 174 -9.26 -20.75 0.59
N GLN A 175 -8.03 -21.22 0.50
CA GLN A 175 -7.07 -20.64 -0.42
C GLN A 175 -6.80 -21.68 -1.51
N THR A 176 -6.88 -21.29 -2.79
CA THR A 176 -6.52 -22.15 -3.95
C THR A 176 -5.42 -21.53 -4.82
N GLN A 177 -5.05 -20.27 -4.56
CA GLN A 177 -4.15 -19.45 -5.35
C GLN A 177 -2.90 -19.03 -4.56
N HIS A 178 -1.92 -18.50 -5.30
CA HIS A 178 -0.61 -18.10 -4.79
C HIS A 178 -0.13 -16.79 -5.43
N GLY A 179 0.86 -16.15 -4.81
CA GLY A 179 1.51 -14.97 -5.35
C GLY A 179 0.53 -13.86 -5.73
N ALA A 180 0.57 -13.40 -6.98
CA ALA A 180 -0.27 -12.29 -7.45
C ALA A 180 -1.78 -12.57 -7.38
N TYR A 181 -2.18 -13.84 -7.21
CA TYR A 181 -3.58 -14.28 -7.25
C TYR A 181 -4.17 -14.64 -5.88
N ILE A 182 -3.46 -14.43 -4.77
CA ILE A 182 -3.95 -14.77 -3.42
C ILE A 182 -5.31 -14.12 -3.09
N TYR A 183 -5.61 -12.95 -3.65
CA TYR A 183 -6.91 -12.24 -3.52
C TYR A 183 -8.13 -13.02 -4.05
N LYS A 184 -7.92 -14.16 -4.75
CA LYS A 184 -8.98 -15.05 -5.25
C LYS A 184 -9.26 -16.25 -4.35
N GLY A 185 -8.64 -16.30 -3.17
CA GLY A 185 -9.05 -17.13 -2.05
C GLY A 185 -9.13 -16.23 -0.81
N ASP A 186 -9.05 -16.82 0.38
CA ASP A 186 -9.01 -16.01 1.59
C ASP A 186 -7.63 -15.37 1.78
N ASP A 187 -7.64 -14.07 1.98
CA ASP A 187 -6.46 -13.30 2.30
C ASP A 187 -6.82 -12.03 3.09
N VAL A 188 -5.82 -11.49 3.76
CA VAL A 188 -5.88 -10.15 4.35
C VAL A 188 -5.14 -9.19 3.45
N GLU A 189 -5.77 -8.07 3.09
CA GLU A 189 -5.15 -7.01 2.32
C GLU A 189 -4.94 -5.74 3.16
N VAL A 190 -3.76 -5.14 3.09
CA VAL A 190 -3.42 -3.85 3.72
C VAL A 190 -3.12 -2.83 2.63
N GLN A 191 -3.81 -1.68 2.70
CA GLN A 191 -3.52 -0.49 1.90
C GLN A 191 -2.87 0.59 2.76
N LEU A 192 -1.82 1.22 2.22
CA LEU A 192 -1.07 2.30 2.88
C LEU A 192 -0.77 3.42 1.89
N ASP A 193 -1.12 4.65 2.23
CA ASP A 193 -0.66 5.88 1.57
C ASP A 193 0.43 6.47 2.46
N THR A 194 1.68 6.42 1.99
CA THR A 194 2.86 6.71 2.83
C THR A 194 3.32 8.17 2.78
N ASP A 195 2.79 8.98 1.86
CA ASP A 195 2.94 10.44 1.80
C ASP A 195 1.59 11.17 1.88
N LEU A 196 0.75 10.76 2.85
CA LEU A 196 -0.62 11.25 3.06
C LEU A 196 -0.81 12.76 2.85
N TYR A 197 0.12 13.59 3.31
CA TYR A 197 0.01 15.04 3.20
C TYR A 197 0.70 15.62 1.97
N GLY A 198 1.61 14.89 1.33
CA GLY A 198 2.26 15.28 0.08
C GLY A 198 1.29 15.24 -1.10
N ASP A 199 0.33 14.31 -1.11
CA ASP A 199 -0.64 14.16 -2.18
C ASP A 199 -2.09 13.91 -1.69
N PHE A 200 -2.43 14.48 -0.53
CA PHE A 200 -3.73 14.32 0.16
C PHE A 200 -4.99 14.38 -0.71
N TYR A 201 -5.01 15.07 -1.85
CA TYR A 201 -6.19 15.17 -2.73
C TYR A 201 -6.12 14.32 -3.99
N VAL A 202 -5.08 13.50 -4.17
CA VAL A 202 -4.89 12.64 -5.32
C VAL A 202 -5.72 11.36 -5.14
N ASN A 203 -6.73 11.20 -5.99
CA ASN A 203 -7.72 10.11 -5.93
C ASN A 203 -7.38 8.93 -6.86
N ALA A 204 -6.09 8.71 -7.10
CA ALA A 204 -5.57 7.64 -7.92
C ALA A 204 -4.27 7.13 -7.31
N ILE A 205 -4.01 5.83 -7.44
CA ILE A 205 -2.80 5.19 -6.92
C ILE A 205 -1.54 5.82 -7.53
N THR A 206 -0.60 6.20 -6.66
CA THR A 206 0.71 6.78 -6.98
C THR A 206 1.84 5.82 -6.56
N ALA A 207 3.07 6.34 -6.44
CA ALA A 207 4.26 5.52 -6.17
C ALA A 207 4.50 5.25 -4.68
N ASP A 208 3.85 6.02 -3.80
CA ASP A 208 3.91 5.91 -2.34
C ASP A 208 2.64 5.27 -1.74
N ASP A 209 1.70 4.88 -2.61
CA ASP A 209 0.57 4.01 -2.30
C ASP A 209 0.94 2.53 -2.43
N TYR A 210 0.70 1.78 -1.36
CA TYR A 210 1.00 0.36 -1.27
C TYR A 210 -0.27 -0.47 -1.09
N GLN A 211 -0.28 -1.64 -1.73
CA GLN A 211 -1.24 -2.71 -1.44
C GLN A 211 -0.45 -3.99 -1.23
N LEU A 212 -0.55 -4.55 -0.02
CA LEU A 212 0.03 -5.84 0.34
C LEU A 212 -1.09 -6.83 0.67
N GLY A 213 -0.91 -8.10 0.33
CA GLY A 213 -1.81 -9.19 0.66
C GLY A 213 -1.10 -10.29 1.40
N PHE A 214 -1.85 -10.97 2.27
CA PHE A 214 -1.35 -11.99 3.18
C PHE A 214 -2.29 -13.20 3.19
N SER A 215 -1.84 -14.32 2.66
CA SER A 215 -2.60 -15.56 2.60
C SER A 215 -2.25 -16.46 3.80
N PRO A 216 -3.24 -17.17 4.40
CA PRO A 216 -3.00 -18.14 5.48
C PRO A 216 -2.38 -19.45 4.97
N GLY A 217 -2.38 -19.70 3.65
CA GLY A 217 -1.67 -20.80 3.02
C GLY A 217 -2.35 -22.18 3.11
N VAL A 218 -3.69 -22.25 3.04
CA VAL A 218 -4.41 -23.53 3.24
C VAL A 218 -5.47 -23.85 2.17
N PRO A 219 -5.17 -24.83 1.29
CA PRO A 219 -3.84 -25.25 0.91
C PRO A 219 -3.46 -24.62 -0.45
N PRO A 220 -2.82 -23.45 -0.45
CA PRO A 220 -1.81 -23.22 -1.47
C PRO A 220 -0.71 -22.35 -0.84
N GLY A 221 0.39 -22.87 -0.32
CA GLY A 221 0.86 -24.25 -0.39
C GLY A 221 1.86 -24.48 0.74
N THR A 222 1.32 -24.51 1.96
CA THR A 222 1.91 -24.95 3.25
C THR A 222 2.76 -23.96 4.05
N SER A 223 2.78 -22.68 3.68
CA SER A 223 3.19 -21.59 4.57
C SER A 223 2.40 -20.34 4.20
N PRO A 224 2.19 -19.41 5.14
CA PRO A 224 1.55 -18.15 4.81
C PRO A 224 2.41 -17.38 3.79
N GLU A 225 1.75 -16.65 2.89
CA GLU A 225 2.40 -15.91 1.80
C GLU A 225 2.13 -14.42 1.91
N ALA A 226 3.10 -13.59 1.50
CA ALA A 226 2.91 -12.16 1.31
C ALA A 226 3.14 -11.79 -0.17
N TYR A 227 2.31 -10.90 -0.69
CA TYR A 227 2.48 -10.33 -2.03
C TYR A 227 2.25 -8.83 -2.01
N LEU A 228 3.07 -8.06 -2.73
CA LEU A 228 2.90 -6.63 -2.94
C LEU A 228 2.38 -6.41 -4.36
N TRP A 229 1.22 -5.75 -4.50
CA TRP A 229 0.64 -5.40 -5.81
C TRP A 229 0.94 -3.96 -6.20
N TYR A 230 0.81 -3.03 -5.26
CA TYR A 230 1.12 -1.62 -5.47
C TYR A 230 2.29 -1.15 -4.59
N PRO A 231 3.12 -0.23 -5.11
CA PRO A 231 3.11 0.28 -6.48
C PRO A 231 3.52 -0.80 -7.49
N SER A 232 2.92 -0.79 -8.69
CA SER A 232 3.05 -1.90 -9.66
C SER A 232 4.50 -2.15 -10.13
N GLY A 233 5.34 -1.11 -10.12
CA GLY A 233 6.77 -1.23 -10.41
C GLY A 233 7.58 -1.99 -9.35
N LYS A 234 6.99 -2.29 -8.19
CA LYS A 234 7.58 -3.09 -7.11
C LYS A 234 6.90 -4.45 -6.92
N ALA A 235 5.92 -4.79 -7.77
CA ALA A 235 5.07 -5.96 -7.55
C ALA A 235 5.86 -7.27 -7.44
N GLY A 236 5.50 -8.11 -6.46
CA GLY A 236 6.22 -9.35 -6.16
C GLY A 236 6.19 -9.72 -4.68
N VAL A 237 7.03 -10.69 -4.31
CA VAL A 237 7.20 -11.10 -2.90
C VAL A 237 8.04 -10.02 -2.18
N PRO A 238 7.49 -9.32 -1.16
CA PRO A 238 8.20 -8.25 -0.49
C PRO A 238 9.30 -8.81 0.44
N ALA A 239 10.54 -8.38 0.23
CA ALA A 239 11.69 -8.88 0.97
C ALA A 239 11.62 -8.52 2.47
N GLY A 240 11.83 -9.52 3.33
CA GLY A 240 11.93 -9.34 4.79
C GLY A 240 10.59 -9.24 5.52
N VAL A 241 9.46 -9.23 4.82
CA VAL A 241 8.15 -9.39 5.43
C VAL A 241 8.05 -10.76 6.09
N GLN A 242 7.57 -10.80 7.32
CA GLN A 242 7.31 -12.02 8.06
C GLN A 242 5.81 -12.19 8.25
N VAL A 243 5.33 -13.41 8.08
CA VAL A 243 3.93 -13.79 8.30
C VAL A 243 3.90 -15.07 9.10
N GLY A 244 3.20 -15.03 10.23
CA GLY A 244 2.89 -16.16 11.10
C GLY A 244 1.41 -16.45 11.00
N VAL A 245 1.03 -17.72 11.13
CA VAL A 245 -0.37 -18.15 11.02
C VAL A 245 -0.71 -19.18 12.08
N ALA A 246 -1.85 -19.00 12.73
CA ALA A 246 -2.49 -20.00 13.57
C ALA A 246 -3.91 -20.25 13.07
N MET A 247 -4.18 -21.48 12.61
CA MET A 247 -5.53 -21.87 12.21
C MET A 247 -6.42 -22.02 13.44
N LEU A 248 -7.66 -21.53 13.35
CA LEU A 248 -8.69 -21.67 14.36
C LEU A 248 -9.78 -22.63 13.85
N SER A 249 -10.68 -23.05 14.74
CA SER A 249 -11.85 -23.84 14.34
C SER A 249 -12.88 -23.04 13.53
N ASN A 250 -12.76 -21.71 13.51
CA ASN A 250 -13.72 -20.78 12.93
C ASN A 250 -13.02 -19.62 12.21
N GLY A 251 -11.91 -19.90 11.55
CA GLY A 251 -11.09 -18.92 10.83
C GLY A 251 -9.61 -19.10 11.12
N TYR A 252 -8.87 -18.00 11.20
CA TYR A 252 -7.42 -18.02 11.39
C TYR A 252 -6.91 -16.73 12.04
N VAL A 253 -5.68 -16.77 12.52
CA VAL A 253 -4.94 -15.60 12.99
C VAL A 253 -3.73 -15.41 12.09
N LEU A 254 -3.54 -14.19 11.60
CA LEU A 254 -2.28 -13.76 11.00
C LEU A 254 -1.54 -12.83 11.96
N GLU A 255 -0.23 -13.01 12.02
CA GLU A 255 0.68 -12.08 12.66
C GLU A 255 1.72 -11.64 11.63
N ILE A 256 1.86 -10.34 11.43
CA ILE A 256 2.59 -9.77 10.30
C ILE A 256 3.60 -8.76 10.82
N ALA A 257 4.83 -8.83 10.31
CA ALA A 257 5.82 -7.77 10.46
C ALA A 257 6.25 -7.26 9.07
N ILE A 258 5.99 -5.99 8.80
CA ILE A 258 6.36 -5.29 7.56
C ILE A 258 7.56 -4.38 7.85
N PRO A 259 8.78 -4.73 7.39
CA PRO A 259 9.92 -3.85 7.57
C PRO A 259 9.72 -2.51 6.86
N TRP A 260 10.16 -1.41 7.48
CA TRP A 260 10.02 -0.07 6.89
C TRP A 260 10.73 0.09 5.55
N SER A 261 11.75 -0.74 5.27
CA SER A 261 12.44 -0.79 3.99
C SER A 261 11.53 -1.20 2.82
N VAL A 262 10.46 -1.98 3.08
CA VAL A 262 9.45 -2.34 2.07
C VAL A 262 8.71 -1.10 1.60
N LEU A 263 8.42 -0.19 2.54
CA LEU A 263 7.68 1.05 2.30
C LEU A 263 8.58 2.24 1.93
N GLY A 264 9.90 2.11 2.08
CA GLY A 264 10.84 3.22 1.89
C GLY A 264 10.74 4.31 2.95
N ILE A 265 10.18 3.99 4.12
CA ILE A 265 9.85 4.96 5.18
C ILE A 265 10.88 4.89 6.32
N LYS A 266 11.06 6.01 7.03
CA LYS A 266 11.68 6.05 8.35
C LYS A 266 10.60 6.43 9.37
N PRO A 267 10.16 5.51 10.24
CA PRO A 267 9.04 5.76 11.12
C PRO A 267 9.42 6.83 12.16
N ARG A 268 8.43 7.61 12.58
CA ARG A 268 8.56 8.55 13.70
C ARG A 268 7.24 8.67 14.44
N LYS A 269 7.32 9.02 15.73
CA LYS A 269 6.14 9.44 16.49
C LYS A 269 5.44 10.60 15.79
N GLY A 270 4.11 10.54 15.73
CA GLY A 270 3.26 11.53 15.06
C GLY A 270 3.26 11.42 13.53
N MET A 271 3.88 10.39 12.96
CA MET A 271 3.68 10.07 11.54
C MET A 271 2.24 9.63 11.32
N GLU A 272 1.67 10.08 10.20
CA GLU A 272 0.36 9.69 9.73
C GLU A 272 0.46 9.17 8.31
N MET A 273 -0.30 8.13 7.99
CA MET A 273 -0.39 7.49 6.68
C MET A 273 -1.87 7.23 6.37
N GLY A 274 -2.24 7.21 5.09
CA GLY A 274 -3.55 6.66 4.73
C GLY A 274 -3.56 5.15 4.98
N PHE A 275 -4.69 4.59 5.40
CA PHE A 275 -4.74 3.19 5.84
C PHE A 275 -6.12 2.56 5.67
N ALA A 276 -6.12 1.35 5.11
CA ALA A 276 -7.24 0.42 5.20
C ALA A 276 -6.72 -1.01 5.32
N ILE A 277 -7.50 -1.87 5.96
CA ILE A 277 -7.28 -3.31 6.04
C ILE A 277 -8.58 -4.02 5.70
N SER A 278 -8.47 -5.07 4.90
CA SER A 278 -9.61 -5.83 4.38
C SER A 278 -9.35 -7.32 4.44
N ILE A 279 -10.41 -8.12 4.46
CA ILE A 279 -10.37 -9.58 4.34
C ILE A 279 -11.12 -9.93 3.06
N SER A 280 -10.44 -10.55 2.10
CA SER A 280 -11.10 -11.23 0.98
C SER A 280 -11.58 -12.59 1.45
N ASP A 281 -12.74 -12.98 0.94
CA ASP A 281 -13.43 -14.20 1.31
C ASP A 281 -13.78 -15.04 0.07
N ASN A 282 -13.63 -16.35 0.19
CA ASN A 282 -14.04 -17.33 -0.80
C ASN A 282 -14.38 -18.69 -0.15
N ASP A 283 -15.65 -19.05 -0.07
CA ASP A 283 -16.08 -20.38 0.36
C ASP A 283 -15.89 -21.47 -0.70
N ASN A 284 -15.56 -21.13 -1.94
CA ASN A 284 -15.57 -22.07 -3.04
C ASN A 284 -14.23 -22.80 -3.21
N ALA A 285 -14.13 -23.98 -2.59
CA ALA A 285 -12.98 -24.89 -2.69
C ALA A 285 -12.55 -25.31 -4.12
N THR A 286 -13.36 -25.03 -5.15
CA THR A 286 -13.10 -25.43 -6.54
C THR A 286 -12.90 -24.25 -7.50
N LEU A 287 -13.16 -23.02 -7.06
CA LEU A 287 -13.09 -21.83 -7.91
C LEU A 287 -12.21 -20.75 -7.27
N ALA A 288 -11.34 -20.18 -8.09
CA ALA A 288 -10.54 -19.02 -7.73
C ALA A 288 -11.34 -17.74 -7.97
N VAL A 289 -12.01 -17.24 -6.94
CA VAL A 289 -12.88 -16.08 -7.01
C VAL A 289 -12.85 -15.33 -5.69
N GLN A 290 -12.83 -14.00 -5.74
CA GLN A 290 -13.15 -13.19 -4.58
C GLN A 290 -14.69 -13.15 -4.49
N GLN A 291 -15.28 -13.76 -3.47
CA GLN A 291 -16.73 -13.79 -3.30
C GLN A 291 -17.21 -12.56 -2.57
N THR A 292 -16.59 -12.24 -1.44
CA THR A 292 -16.91 -11.11 -0.57
C THR A 292 -15.61 -10.40 -0.16
N MET A 293 -15.71 -9.13 0.25
CA MET A 293 -14.65 -8.48 0.99
C MET A 293 -15.25 -7.62 2.10
N VAL A 294 -14.71 -7.75 3.31
CA VAL A 294 -15.00 -6.87 4.43
C VAL A 294 -13.79 -5.99 4.75
N SER A 295 -14.01 -4.77 5.23
CA SER A 295 -12.96 -3.80 5.55
C SER A 295 -13.22 -3.13 6.91
N ASN A 296 -12.14 -2.64 7.53
CA ASN A 296 -12.25 -1.72 8.66
C ASN A 296 -12.84 -0.37 8.22
N ASP A 297 -12.70 -0.01 6.95
CA ASP A 297 -13.12 1.26 6.38
C ASP A 297 -14.32 1.09 5.42
N PRO A 298 -15.51 1.62 5.78
CA PRO A 298 -16.72 1.48 4.95
C PRO A 298 -16.64 2.23 3.61
N TYR A 299 -15.70 3.16 3.45
CA TYR A 299 -15.56 3.96 2.23
C TYR A 299 -14.50 3.41 1.28
N ARG A 300 -13.76 2.37 1.69
CA ARG A 300 -12.59 1.86 0.98
C ARG A 300 -12.89 1.61 -0.49
N LYS A 301 -12.13 2.29 -1.34
CA LYS A 301 -11.97 1.98 -2.76
C LYS A 301 -10.50 1.73 -3.04
N LEU A 302 -10.17 0.57 -3.62
CA LEU A 302 -8.77 0.21 -3.88
C LEU A 302 -8.03 1.26 -4.71
N THR A 303 -8.68 1.82 -5.74
CA THR A 303 -7.98 2.71 -6.69
C THR A 303 -8.02 4.18 -6.29
N ASP A 304 -8.60 4.51 -5.13
CA ASP A 304 -8.78 5.90 -4.66
C ASP A 304 -8.30 6.02 -3.20
N PRO A 305 -7.00 6.35 -3.00
CA PRO A 305 -6.40 6.53 -1.68
C PRO A 305 -7.10 7.58 -0.81
N THR A 306 -7.85 8.51 -1.42
CA THR A 306 -8.57 9.53 -0.65
C THR A 306 -9.70 8.97 0.19
N THR A 307 -10.10 7.74 -0.09
CA THR A 307 -11.12 7.01 0.66
C THR A 307 -10.56 6.24 1.85
N TRP A 308 -9.25 6.02 1.93
CA TRP A 308 -8.64 5.26 3.01
C TRP A 308 -8.57 6.12 4.27
N GLY A 309 -8.84 5.52 5.43
CA GLY A 309 -8.71 6.15 6.74
C GLY A 309 -7.29 6.59 7.07
N THR A 310 -7.01 6.88 8.33
CA THR A 310 -5.70 7.38 8.76
C THR A 310 -5.10 6.49 9.84
N LEU A 311 -3.85 6.08 9.64
CA LEU A 311 -3.03 5.41 10.64
C LEU A 311 -2.10 6.42 11.31
N VAL A 312 -2.20 6.56 12.63
CA VAL A 312 -1.46 7.54 13.43
C VAL A 312 -0.49 6.83 14.37
N PHE A 313 0.79 7.17 14.28
CA PHE A 313 1.83 6.63 15.15
C PHE A 313 1.95 7.46 16.42
N TYR A 314 1.84 6.81 17.57
CA TYR A 314 2.04 7.48 18.85
C TYR A 314 3.00 6.69 19.74
N ASP A 315 3.50 7.36 20.76
CA ASP A 315 4.28 6.75 21.83
C ASP A 315 3.42 6.83 23.10
N PRO A 316 2.99 5.68 23.67
CA PRO A 316 2.17 5.66 24.88
C PRO A 316 2.89 6.19 26.12
N GLY A 317 4.21 6.43 26.05
CA GLY A 317 5.03 6.57 27.25
C GLY A 317 5.34 5.19 27.85
N LYS A 318 6.24 5.15 28.83
CA LYS A 318 6.48 3.95 29.65
C LYS A 318 5.58 3.97 30.87
#